data_AF-A0AAW8FLJ1-F1
#
_entry.id   AF-A0AAW8FLJ1-F1
#
_cell.length_a   1.000
_cell.length_b   1.000
_cell.length_c   1.000
_cell.angle_alpha   90.00
_cell.angle_beta   90.00
_cell.angle_gamma   90.00
#
_symmetry.space_group_name_H-M   'P 1'
#
loop_
_entity.id
_entity.type
_entity.pdbx_description
1 polymer ?
#
loop_
_entity_poly.entity_id
_entity_poly.type
_entity_poly.pdbx_seq_one_letter_code
_entity_poly.pdbx_strand_id
1 'polypeptide(L)' 'MRLYAGAGDTDVSIGNTRTCARTLAGQGARVRVVEQGAVDHFGSLAVSAPQVVRLFDGVRG' A
#
# COMPACT_ATOMS: atom_id res chain seq x y z
N MET A 1 -2.07 -5.60 -8.38
CA MET A 1 -1.83 -4.28 -7.77
C MET A 1 -1.30 -4.44 -6.35
N ARG A 2 -0.39 -3.56 -5.90
CA ARG A 2 0.04 -3.46 -4.50
C ARG A 2 -0.37 -2.10 -3.93
N LEU A 3 -0.97 -2.10 -2.75
CA LEU A 3 -1.36 -0.90 -2.00
C LEU A 3 -0.51 -0.83 -0.73
N TYR A 4 0.13 0.31 -0.48
CA TYR A 4 1.02 0.50 0.67
C TYR A 4 0.38 1.49 1.65
N ALA A 5 0.41 1.19 2.95
CA ALA A 5 -0.14 2.08 3.98
C ALA A 5 0.53 1.85 5.34
N GLY A 6 0.66 2.91 6.14
CA GLY A 6 1.04 2.83 7.55
C GLY A 6 -0.20 2.66 8.43
N ALA A 7 -0.09 1.87 9.51
CA ALA A 7 -1.13 1.76 10.52
C ALA A 7 -1.14 2.95 11.50
N GLY A 8 -0.05 3.72 11.54
CA GLY A 8 0.08 4.96 12.32
C GLY A 8 -0.25 6.23 11.53
N ASP A 9 -0.70 6.11 10.27
CA ASP A 9 -1.10 7.26 9.47
C ASP A 9 -2.37 7.90 10.04
N THR A 10 -2.24 9.12 10.55
CA THR A 10 -3.32 9.93 11.12
C THR A 10 -4.06 10.76 10.08
N ASP A 11 -3.46 10.95 8.92
CA ASP A 11 -3.97 11.81 7.85
C ASP A 11 -4.88 10.98 6.94
N VAL A 12 -4.49 9.72 6.70
CA VAL A 12 -5.24 8.75 5.91
C VAL A 12 -5.28 7.40 6.62
N SER A 13 -6.43 7.07 7.21
CA SER A 13 -6.62 5.78 7.89
C SER A 13 -6.31 4.58 6.99
N ILE A 14 -5.56 3.61 7.51
CA ILE A 14 -5.34 2.29 6.88
C ILE A 14 -6.66 1.57 6.57
N GLY A 15 -7.75 1.90 7.27
CA GLY A 15 -9.10 1.41 6.97
C GLY A 15 -9.54 1.71 5.53
N ASN A 16 -9.16 2.87 4.98
CA ASN A 16 -9.48 3.26 3.61
C ASN A 16 -8.79 2.33 2.60
N THR A 17 -7.49 2.06 2.80
CA THR A 17 -6.71 1.13 1.97
C THR A 17 -7.29 -0.29 2.01
N ARG A 18 -7.67 -0.77 3.20
CA ARG A 18 -8.30 -2.10 3.36
C ARG A 18 -9.66 -2.17 2.66
N THR A 19 -10.47 -1.11 2.73
CA THR A 19 -11.75 -1.02 2.02
C THR A 19 -11.56 -1.00 0.51
N CYS A 20 -10.63 -0.19 0.00
CA CYS A 20 -10.26 -0.16 -1.42
C CYS A 20 -9.83 -1.54 -1.92
N ALA A 21 -8.97 -2.24 -1.16
CA ALA A 21 -8.54 -3.59 -1.50
C ALA A 21 -9.71 -4.58 -1.62
N ARG A 22 -10.68 -4.54 -0.70
CA ARG A 22 -11.88 -5.37 -0.76
C ARG A 22 -12.75 -5.03 -1.98
N THR A 23 -12.96 -3.75 -2.27
CA THR A 23 -13.72 -3.31 -3.44
C THR A 23 -13.09 -3.80 -4.75
N LEU A 24 -11.79 -3.60 -4.92
CA LEU A 24 -11.06 -4.05 -6.10
C LEU A 24 -11.06 -5.58 -6.23
N ALA A 25 -10.88 -6.30 -5.13
CA ALA A 25 -10.97 -7.76 -5.13
C ALA A 25 -12.39 -8.25 -5.52
N GLY A 26 -13.44 -7.57 -5.05
CA GLY A 26 -14.83 -7.83 -5.45
C GLY A 26 -15.10 -7.60 -6.94
N GLN A 27 -14.25 -6.83 -7.62
CA GLN A 27 -14.27 -6.59 -9.07
C GLN A 27 -13.32 -7.53 -9.84
N GLY A 28 -12.76 -8.55 -9.19
CA GLY A 28 -11.87 -9.53 -9.83
C GLY A 28 -10.40 -9.11 -9.91
N ALA A 29 -10.01 -7.97 -9.33
CA ALA A 29 -8.61 -7.55 -9.33
C ALA A 29 -7.77 -8.36 -8.33
N ARG A 30 -6.56 -8.74 -8.74
CA ARG A 30 -5.54 -9.28 -7.81
C ARG A 30 -4.88 -8.13 -7.06
N VAL A 31 -5.22 -7.97 -5.78
CA VAL A 31 -4.72 -6.88 -4.91
C VAL A 31 -4.01 -7.44 -3.69
N ARG A 32 -2.90 -6.80 -3.30
CA ARG A 32 -2.20 -7.04 -2.04
C ARG A 32 -2.04 -5.72 -1.28
N VAL A 33 -2.41 -5.71 0.00
CA VAL A 33 -2.06 -4.64 0.94
C VAL A 33 -0.70 -4.95 1.57
N VAL A 34 0.20 -3.98 1.57
CA VAL A 34 1.49 -4.00 2.25
C VAL A 34 1.40 -2.99 3.39
N GLU A 35 1.23 -3.50 4.59
CA GLU A 35 1.16 -2.70 5.81
C GLU A 35 2.58 -2.41 6.32
N GLN A 36 2.92 -1.13 6.46
CA GLN A 36 4.27 -0.68 6.84
C GLN A 36 4.45 -0.58 8.36
N GLY A 37 3.51 -1.12 9.14
CA GLY A 37 3.51 -1.04 10.60
C GLY A 37 3.09 0.34 11.11
N ALA A 38 3.45 0.64 12.37
CA ALA A 38 3.07 1.86 13.08
C ALA A 38 3.91 3.08 12.68
N VAL A 39 3.94 3.39 11.37
CA VAL A 39 4.56 4.61 10.82
C VAL A 39 3.50 5.65 10.49
N ASP A 40 3.86 6.92 10.66
CA ASP A 40 3.01 8.06 10.30
C ASP A 40 2.88 8.23 8.77
N HIS A 41 2.16 9.28 8.34
CA HIS A 41 1.90 9.56 6.93
C HIS A 41 3.19 9.59 6.09
N PHE A 42 4.20 10.34 6.52
CA PHE A 42 5.47 10.47 5.79
C PHE A 42 6.41 9.30 6.00
N GLY A 43 6.38 8.65 7.16
CA GLY A 43 7.09 7.40 7.44
C GLY A 43 6.60 6.28 6.52
N SER A 44 5.29 6.21 6.25
CA SER A 44 4.73 5.26 5.28
C SER A 44 5.27 5.50 3.88
N LEU A 45 5.43 6.77 3.45
CA LEU A 45 6.05 7.12 2.17
C LEU A 45 7.52 6.70 2.13
N ALA A 46 8.30 7.08 3.15
CA ALA A 46 9.73 6.81 3.21
C ALA A 46 10.04 5.30 3.12
N VAL A 47 9.25 4.46 3.80
CA VAL A 47 9.41 3.00 3.76
C VAL A 47 8.88 2.40 2.45
N SER A 48 7.82 2.96 1.87
CA SER A 48 7.16 2.41 0.67
C SER A 48 7.90 2.74 -0.62
N ALA A 49 8.44 3.95 -0.77
CA ALA A 49 9.05 4.42 -2.02
C ALA A 49 10.10 3.45 -2.61
N PRO A 50 11.11 2.97 -1.88
CA PRO A 50 12.08 2.02 -2.44
C PRO A 50 11.45 0.64 -2.78
N GLN A 51 10.37 0.24 -2.11
CA GLN A 51 9.65 -1.00 -2.44
C GLN A 51 8.85 -0.87 -3.74
N VAL A 52 8.28 0.31 -3.99
CA VAL A 52 7.57 0.64 -5.22
C VAL A 52 8.53 0.64 -6.40
N VAL A 53 9.71 1.26 -6.26
CA VAL A 53 10.76 1.22 -7.31
C VAL A 53 11.10 -0.23 -7.67
N ARG A 54 11.43 -1.07 -6.69
CA ARG A 54 11.74 -2.50 -6.92
C ARG A 54 10.60 -3.28 -7.56
N LEU A 55 9.35 -2.97 -7.21
CA LEU A 55 8.18 -3.59 -7.85
C LEU A 55 8.18 -3.31 -9.35
N PHE A 56 8.40 -2.06 -9.76
CA PHE A 56 8.36 -1.68 -11.16
C PHE A 56 9.60 -2.13 -11.93
N ASP A 57 10.78 -2.13 -11.31
CA ASP A 57 11.99 -2.68 -11.92
C ASP A 57 11.80 -4.16 -12.27
N GLY A 58 11.17 -4.93 -11.39
CA GLY A 58 10.86 -6.35 -11.63
C GLY A 58 9.76 -6.62 -12.65
N VAL A 59 9.03 -5.61 -13.11
CA VAL A 59 8.03 -5.72 -14.20
C VAL A 59 8.61 -5.29 -15.55
N ARG A 60 9.70 -4.51 -15.54
CA ARG A 60 10.39 -4.05 -16.76
C ARG A 60 11.33 -5.10 -17.36
N GLY A 61 11.73 -6.11 -16.58
CA GLY A 61 12.49 -7.28 -17.06
C GLY A 61 11.58 -8.40 -17.52
#